data_AF-A0A9E5HNV6-F1
#
_entry.id   AF-A0A9E5HNV6-F1
#
_cell.length_a   1.000
_cell.length_b   1.000
_cell.length_c   1.000
_cell.angle_alpha   90.00
_cell.angle_beta   90.00
_cell.angle_gamma   90.00
#
_symmetry.space_group_name_H-M   'P 1'
#
loop_
_entity.id
_entity.type
_entity.pdbx_description
1 polymer ?
#
loop_
_entity_poly.entity_id
_entity_poly.type
_entity_poly.pdbx_seq_one_letter_code
_entity_poly.pdbx_strand_id
1 'polypeptide(L)' 'LIFPDLNSGNIAYKLCQELAGAQAIGPFLQGFKKPVCDLSRGATLDDIVACAIITSAMFADSRSGQFSAASFVAF' A
#
# COMPACT_ATOMS: atom_id res chain seq x y z
N LEU A 1 1.85 0.37 10.78
CA LEU A 1 2.25 -0.53 11.90
C LEU A 1 3.35 -1.45 11.37
N ILE A 2 4.39 -1.75 12.17
CA ILE A 2 5.40 -2.74 11.80
C ILE A 2 5.08 -4.03 12.56
N PHE A 3 4.96 -5.14 11.83
CA PHE A 3 4.58 -6.44 12.40
C PHE A 3 5.81 -7.37 12.52
N PRO A 4 5.81 -8.28 13.50
CA PRO A 4 6.94 -9.19 13.73
C PRO A 4 7.12 -10.22 12.60
N ASP A 5 6.04 -10.55 11.88
CA ASP A 5 6.06 -11.49 10.76
C ASP A 5 4.91 -11.24 9.77
N LEU A 6 4.91 -11.98 8.66
CA LEU A 6 3.90 -11.86 7.61
C LEU A 6 2.51 -12.31 8.08
N ASN A 7 2.42 -13.30 8.96
CA ASN A 7 1.13 -13.82 9.43
C ASN A 7 0.41 -12.77 10.27
N SER A 8 1.10 -12.18 11.23
CA SER A 8 0.59 -11.11 12.09
C SER A 8 0.18 -9.87 11.30
N GLY A 9 0.98 -9.46 10.29
CA GLY A 9 0.63 -8.37 9.39
C GLY A 9 -0.61 -8.66 8.56
N ASN A 10 -0.67 -9.83 7.92
CA ASN A 10 -1.79 -10.24 7.07
C ASN A 10 -3.11 -10.38 7.84
N ILE A 11 -3.06 -10.98 9.04
CA ILE A 11 -4.22 -11.09 9.92
C ILE A 11 -4.68 -9.69 10.34
N ALA A 12 -3.77 -8.83 10.77
CA ALA A 12 -4.13 -7.51 11.28
C ALA A 12 -4.79 -6.62 10.22
N TYR A 13 -4.23 -6.52 9.01
CA TYR A 13 -4.85 -5.67 7.99
C TYR A 13 -6.23 -6.20 7.57
N LYS A 14 -6.41 -7.54 7.52
CA LYS A 14 -7.72 -8.13 7.23
C LYS A 14 -8.72 -7.90 8.35
N LEU A 15 -8.32 -7.96 9.62
CA LEU A 15 -9.20 -7.60 10.72
C LEU A 15 -9.62 -6.13 10.65
N CYS A 16 -8.70 -5.21 10.32
CA CYS A 16 -9.04 -3.81 10.12
C CYS A 16 -10.02 -3.63 8.95
N GLN A 17 -9.80 -4.35 7.84
CA GLN A 17 -10.67 -4.30 6.68
C GLN A 17 -12.09 -4.78 7.01
N GLU A 18 -12.21 -5.99 7.57
CA GLU A 18 -13.50 -6.65 7.76
C GLU A 18 -14.26 -6.15 9.00
N LEU A 19 -13.57 -5.86 10.11
CA LEU A 19 -14.21 -5.53 11.39
C LEU A 19 -14.29 -4.03 11.67
N ALA A 20 -13.36 -3.24 11.13
CA ALA A 20 -13.32 -1.79 11.33
C ALA A 20 -13.77 -1.01 10.09
N GLY A 21 -14.12 -1.69 9.00
CA GLY A 21 -14.51 -1.06 7.73
C GLY A 21 -13.38 -0.24 7.08
N ALA A 22 -12.12 -0.52 7.44
CA ALA A 22 -10.99 0.17 6.85
C ALA A 22 -10.82 -0.25 5.38
N GLN A 23 -10.38 0.68 4.54
CA GLN A 23 -10.03 0.35 3.16
C GLN A 23 -8.60 -0.17 3.11
N ALA A 24 -8.41 -1.35 2.52
CA ALA A 24 -7.08 -1.88 2.20
C ALA A 24 -6.73 -1.51 0.75
N ILE A 25 -5.69 -0.71 0.56
CA ILE A 25 -5.18 -0.31 -0.77
C ILE A 25 -3.72 -0.76 -0.88
N GLY A 26 -3.39 -1.53 -1.92
CA GLY A 26 -2.07 -2.13 -2.11
C GLY A 26 -2.13 -3.60 -2.55
N PRO A 27 -1.05 -4.38 -2.38
CA PRO A 27 0.19 -4.04 -1.65
C PRO A 27 1.15 -3.14 -2.44
N PHE A 28 1.80 -2.20 -1.74
CA PHE A 28 2.88 -1.37 -2.30
C PHE A 28 4.24 -1.94 -1.89
N LEU A 29 5.03 -2.38 -2.87
CA LEU A 29 6.31 -3.02 -2.63
C LEU A 29 7.40 -1.98 -2.36
N GLN A 30 8.12 -2.18 -1.26
CA GLN A 30 9.22 -1.29 -0.85
C GLN A 30 10.59 -1.93 -1.14
N GLY A 31 11.63 -1.10 -1.25
CA GLY A 31 13.01 -1.54 -1.49
C GLY A 31 13.46 -1.53 -2.97
N PHE A 32 12.57 -1.20 -3.90
CA PHE A 32 12.90 -1.05 -5.33
C PHE A 32 13.40 0.35 -5.67
N LYS A 33 14.18 0.49 -6.76
CA LYS A 33 14.68 1.79 -7.27
C LYS A 33 13.57 2.73 -7.75
N LYS A 34 12.41 2.18 -8.10
CA LYS A 34 11.21 2.90 -8.51
C LYS A 34 10.01 2.27 -7.78
N PRO A 35 8.93 3.02 -7.53
CA PRO A 35 7.73 2.46 -6.90
C PRO A 35 7.14 1.32 -7.73
N VAL A 36 6.69 0.27 -7.03
CA VAL A 36 6.05 -0.89 -7.63
C VAL A 36 4.86 -1.25 -6.75
N CYS A 37 3.69 -1.43 -7.36
CA CYS A 37 2.54 -2.05 -6.71
C CYS A 37 2.24 -3.38 -7.40
N ASP A 38 1.86 -4.38 -6.62
CA ASP A 38 1.30 -5.62 -7.14
C ASP A 38 -0.23 -5.57 -7.03
N LEU A 39 -0.93 -6.08 -8.04
CA LEU A 39 -2.39 -6.07 -8.08
C LEU A 39 -2.92 -7.47 -7.81
N SER A 40 -3.95 -7.55 -6.95
CA SER A 40 -4.70 -8.79 -6.81
C SER A 40 -5.31 -9.20 -8.15
N ARG A 41 -5.33 -10.51 -8.44
CA ARG A 41 -5.99 -11.06 -9.65
C ARG A 41 -7.47 -10.68 -9.76
N GLY A 42 -8.11 -10.39 -8.63
CA GLY A 42 -9.50 -9.93 -8.55
C GLY A 42 -9.66 -8.42 -8.36
N ALA A 43 -8.63 -7.62 -8.62
CA ALA A 43 -8.69 -6.17 -8.47
C ALA A 43 -9.81 -5.57 -9.34
N THR A 44 -10.60 -4.67 -8.74
CA THR A 44 -11.60 -3.90 -9.45
C THR A 44 -10.95 -2.76 -10.23
N LEU A 45 -11.71 -2.13 -11.14
CA LEU A 45 -11.23 -0.97 -11.90
C LEU A 45 -10.83 0.18 -10.96
N ASP A 46 -11.60 0.38 -9.89
CA ASP A 46 -11.33 1.40 -8.89
C ASP A 46 -10.05 1.11 -8.10
N ASP A 47 -9.78 -0.16 -7.75
CA ASP A 47 -8.53 -0.56 -7.09
C ASP A 47 -7.33 -0.28 -7.98
N ILE A 48 -7.42 -0.59 -9.27
CA ILE A 48 -6.34 -0.35 -10.23
C ILE A 48 -6.04 1.15 -10.34
N VAL A 49 -7.08 1.98 -10.46
CA VAL A 49 -6.93 3.43 -10.54
C VAL A 49 -6.32 3.99 -9.25
N ALA A 50 -6.80 3.56 -8.08
CA ALA A 50 -6.25 3.98 -6.80
C ALA A 50 -4.77 3.61 -6.66
N CYS A 51 -4.40 2.36 -6.96
CA CYS A 51 -3.03 1.89 -6.92
C CYS A 51 -2.12 2.64 -7.91
N ALA A 52 -2.60 2.95 -9.12
CA ALA A 52 -1.84 3.69 -10.11
C ALA A 52 -1.58 5.14 -9.67
N ILE A 53 -2.57 5.81 -9.10
CA ILE A 53 -2.43 7.18 -8.58
C ILE A 53 -1.40 7.21 -7.45
N ILE A 54 -1.51 6.32 -6.47
CA ILE A 54 -0.59 6.27 -5.32
C ILE A 54 0.83 5.93 -5.78
N THR A 55 0.99 4.92 -6.65
CA THR A 55 2.32 4.55 -7.20
C THR A 55 2.97 5.72 -7.94
N SER A 56 2.17 6.49 -8.69
CA SER A 56 2.65 7.69 -9.40
C SER A 56 3.06 8.80 -8.42
N ALA A 57 2.29 8.99 -7.35
CA ALA A 57 2.60 9.96 -6.30
C ALA A 57 3.89 9.60 -5.55
N MET A 58 4.09 8.32 -5.19
CA MET A 58 5.34 7.82 -4.59
C MET A 58 6.55 8.10 -5.47
N PHE A 59 6.38 8.07 -6.79
CA PHE A 59 7.48 8.37 -7.73
C PHE A 59 7.78 9.86 -7.76
N ALA A 60 6.75 10.72 -7.77
CA ALA A 60 6.93 12.16 -7.68
C ALA A 60 7.65 12.55 -6.38
N ASP A 61 7.30 11.92 -5.26
CA ASP A 61 7.91 12.17 -3.96
C ASP A 61 9.38 11.70 -3.89
N SER A 62 9.71 10.57 -4.53
CA SER A 62 11.11 10.13 -4.62
C SER A 62 12.04 11.13 -5.33
N ARG A 63 11.48 12.05 -6.14
CA ARG A 63 12.24 13.11 -6.83
C ARG A 63 12.36 14.41 -6.03
N SER A 64 11.46 14.66 -5.07
CA SER A 64 11.46 15.87 -4.24
C SER A 64 12.48 15.80 -3.10
N GLY A 65 13.07 14.62 -2.84
CA GLY A 65 14.01 14.40 -1.73
C GLY A 65 13.35 14.39 -0.35
N GLN A 66 12.01 14.42 -0.28
CA GLN A 66 11.24 14.43 0.97
C GLN A 66 10.44 13.13 1.12
N PHE A 67 11.11 11.98 1.27
CA PHE A 67 10.37 10.74 1.56
C PHE A 67 9.80 10.79 3.00
N SER A 68 8.59 11.33 3.16
CA SER A 68 7.85 11.25 4.42
C SER A 68 7.02 9.97 4.41
N ALA A 69 7.58 8.92 5.00
CA ALA A 69 6.91 7.62 5.21
C ALA A 69 5.64 7.71 6.10
N ALA A 70 5.18 8.92 6.45
CA ALA A 70 4.15 9.16 7.46
C ALA A 70 2.71 9.25 6.94
N SER A 71 2.46 9.27 5.61
CA SER A 71 1.13 9.65 5.10
C SER A 71 0.25 8.52 4.57
N PHE A 72 0.73 7.28 4.48
CA PHE A 72 -0.09 6.16 3.99
C PHE A 72 0.12 4.92 4.85
N VAL A 73 -0.97 4.45 5.47
CA VAL A 73 -1.02 3.09 6.02
C VAL A 73 -1.18 2.12 4.84
N ALA A 74 -0.09 1.92 4.11
CA ALA A 74 0.04 0.83 3.16
C ALA A 74 0.40 -0.43 3.97
N PHE A 75 -0.51 -1.40 4.02
CA PHE A 75 -0.21 -2.76 4.48
C PHE A 75 0.32 -3.59 3.32
#